data_AF-A0AAT9HA94-F1
#
_entry.id   AF-A0AAT9HA94-F1
#
_cell.length_a   1.000
_cell.length_b   1.000
_cell.length_c   1.000
_cell.angle_alpha   90.00
_cell.angle_beta   90.00
_cell.angle_gamma   90.00
#
_symmetry.space_group_name_H-M   'P 1'
#
loop_
_entity.id
_entity.type
_entity.pdbx_description
1 polymer ?
#
loop_
_entity_poly.entity_id
_entity_poly.type
_entity_poly.pdbx_seq_one_letter_code
_entity_poly.pdbx_strand_id
1 'polypeptide(L)'
;MSKKNQRTDAAEEKDREKWMARFQVRLAMQPGVDRAVVLQAVKEVTAHCAETGEHPRTAFGDPDAYAVQAAARLVPADRATRARQHNAVVEKLNSVLKRAGDVPGL
;
A
#
# COMPACT_ATOMS: atom_id res chain seq x y z
N MET A 1 23.52 27.56 3.16
CA MET A 1 23.25 26.73 1.95
C MET A 1 22.02 25.81 2.10
N SER A 2 20.95 26.18 2.82
CA SER A 2 19.95 25.18 3.29
C SER A 2 18.55 25.25 2.69
N LYS A 3 18.26 26.19 1.78
CA LYS A 3 16.87 26.43 1.30
C LYS A 3 16.52 25.68 0.01
N LYS A 4 17.52 25.17 -0.74
CA LYS A 4 17.29 24.40 -1.97
C LYS A 4 16.85 22.97 -1.69
N ASN A 5 17.47 22.27 -0.72
CA ASN A 5 17.19 20.86 -0.43
C ASN A 5 15.80 20.62 0.18
N GLN A 6 15.32 21.52 1.03
CA GLN A 6 14.00 21.42 1.67
C GLN A 6 12.84 21.56 0.66
N ARG A 7 13.04 22.27 -0.45
CA ARG A 7 11.99 22.46 -1.47
C ARG A 7 11.85 21.24 -2.38
N THR A 8 12.95 20.55 -2.65
CA THR A 8 12.94 19.30 -3.40
C THR A 8 12.26 18.20 -2.59
N ASP A 9 12.66 18.04 -1.32
CA ASP A 9 12.07 17.07 -0.40
C ASP A 9 10.54 17.24 -0.24
N ALA A 10 10.07 18.46 0.01
CA ALA A 10 8.64 18.76 0.10
C ALA A 10 7.88 18.56 -1.23
N ALA A 11 8.56 18.70 -2.38
CA ALA A 11 7.93 18.44 -3.68
C ALA A 11 7.81 16.94 -3.95
N GLU A 12 8.79 16.14 -3.54
CA GLU A 12 8.76 14.68 -3.64
C GLU A 12 7.74 14.07 -2.68
N GLU A 13 7.61 14.60 -1.46
CA GLU A 13 6.57 14.17 -0.54
C GLU A 13 5.16 14.43 -1.11
N LYS A 14 4.95 15.62 -1.71
CA LYS A 14 3.70 15.92 -2.42
C LYS A 14 3.45 15.06 -3.66
N ASP A 15 4.49 14.64 -4.37
CA ASP A 15 4.33 13.70 -5.49
C ASP A 15 3.93 12.32 -4.98
N ARG A 16 4.54 11.85 -3.89
CA ARG A 16 4.20 10.58 -3.22
C ARG A 16 2.75 10.58 -2.74
N GLU A 17 2.29 11.66 -2.12
CA GLU A 17 0.90 11.83 -1.70
C GLU A 17 -0.07 11.76 -2.89
N LYS A 18 0.24 12.47 -3.98
CA LYS A 18 -0.58 12.46 -5.21
C LYS A 18 -0.61 11.10 -5.87
N TRP A 19 0.54 10.43 -5.93
CA TRP A 19 0.65 9.07 -6.45
C TRP A 19 -0.25 8.13 -5.65
N MET A 20 -0.18 8.21 -4.31
CA MET A 20 -0.95 7.36 -3.41
C MET A 20 -2.46 7.61 -3.50
N ALA A 21 -2.87 8.88 -3.58
CA ALA A 21 -4.27 9.24 -3.76
C ALA A 21 -4.84 8.70 -5.09
N ARG A 22 -4.08 8.84 -6.19
CA ARG A 22 -4.48 8.30 -7.50
C ARG A 22 -4.57 6.78 -7.49
N PHE A 23 -3.54 6.12 -6.95
CA PHE A 23 -3.51 4.66 -6.82
C PHE A 23 -4.74 4.14 -6.05
N GLN A 24 -5.05 4.72 -4.89
CA GLN A 24 -6.19 4.31 -4.08
C GLN A 24 -7.53 4.48 -4.81
N VAL A 25 -7.75 5.65 -5.44
CA VAL A 25 -8.98 5.90 -6.20
C VAL A 25 -9.11 4.90 -7.34
N ARG A 26 -8.04 4.68 -8.11
CA ARG A 26 -8.09 3.79 -9.27
C ARG A 26 -8.23 2.33 -8.90
N LEU A 27 -7.62 1.90 -7.80
CA LEU A 27 -7.77 0.56 -7.25
C LEU A 27 -9.20 0.32 -6.75
N ALA A 28 -9.78 1.28 -6.01
CA ALA A 28 -11.15 1.17 -5.52
C ALA A 28 -12.21 1.13 -6.64
N MET A 29 -11.90 1.69 -7.81
CA MET A 29 -12.75 1.61 -9.00
C MET A 29 -12.64 0.27 -9.75
N GLN A 30 -11.67 -0.60 -9.40
CA GLN A 30 -11.53 -1.89 -10.07
C GLN A 30 -12.64 -2.86 -9.65
N PRO A 31 -13.16 -3.68 -10.59
CA PRO A 31 -14.21 -4.62 -10.30
C PRO A 31 -13.75 -5.68 -9.27
N GLY A 32 -14.58 -5.94 -8.27
CA GLY A 32 -14.31 -6.95 -7.24
C GLY A 32 -13.37 -6.50 -6.13
N VAL A 33 -12.74 -5.32 -6.24
CA VAL A 33 -11.94 -4.74 -5.17
C VAL A 33 -12.84 -4.32 -4.00
N ASP A 34 -12.48 -4.77 -2.82
CA ASP A 34 -13.09 -4.35 -1.56
C ASP A 34 -12.12 -3.47 -0.76
N ARG A 35 -12.63 -2.80 0.28
CA ARG A 35 -11.83 -1.97 1.18
C ARG A 35 -10.64 -2.73 1.76
N ALA A 36 -10.81 -4.01 2.09
CA ALA A 36 -9.71 -4.85 2.59
C ALA A 36 -8.56 -4.99 1.57
N VAL A 37 -8.90 -5.16 0.29
CA VAL A 37 -7.91 -5.25 -0.80
C VAL A 37 -7.20 -3.91 -1.00
N VAL A 38 -7.93 -2.80 -0.95
CA VAL A 38 -7.33 -1.45 -1.02
C VAL A 38 -6.37 -1.23 0.14
N LEU A 39 -6.78 -1.53 1.37
CA LEU A 39 -5.94 -1.37 2.56
C LEU A 39 -4.69 -2.25 2.51
N GLN A 40 -4.81 -3.49 2.03
CA GLN A 40 -3.67 -4.37 1.85
C GLN A 40 -2.68 -3.80 0.83
N ALA A 41 -3.16 -3.36 -0.34
CA ALA A 41 -2.30 -2.85 -1.39
C ALA A 41 -1.60 -1.54 -0.98
N VAL A 42 -2.31 -0.64 -0.29
CA VAL A 42 -1.70 0.57 0.30
C VAL A 42 -0.62 0.21 1.30
N LYS A 43 -0.87 -0.78 2.17
CA LYS A 43 0.12 -1.24 3.14
C LYS A 43 1.37 -1.79 2.45
N GLU A 44 1.24 -2.56 1.38
CA GLU A 44 2.38 -3.07 0.60
C GLU A 44 3.23 -1.93 0.03
N VAL A 45 2.61 -0.92 -0.60
CA VAL A 45 3.34 0.21 -1.16
C VAL A 45 4.01 1.04 -0.07
N THR A 46 3.30 1.35 1.02
CA THR A 46 3.85 2.13 2.13
C THR A 46 4.99 1.40 2.83
N ALA A 47 4.88 0.09 3.05
CA ALA A 47 5.95 -0.71 3.63
C ALA A 47 7.20 -0.68 2.75
N HIS A 48 7.06 -0.96 1.45
CA HIS A 48 8.18 -0.92 0.52
C HIS A 48 8.85 0.46 0.49
N CYS A 49 8.05 1.53 0.41
CA CYS A 49 8.51 2.91 0.46
C CYS A 49 9.26 3.27 1.75
N ALA A 50 8.94 2.62 2.87
CA ALA A 50 9.62 2.80 4.15
C ALA A 50 10.90 1.95 4.25
N GLU A 51 10.90 0.75 3.65
CA GLU A 51 12.04 -0.17 3.64
C GLU A 51 13.15 0.27 2.69
N THR A 52 12.81 0.70 1.47
CA THR A 52 13.79 1.10 0.46
C THR A 52 14.10 2.59 0.50
N GLY A 53 13.22 3.39 1.08
CA GLY A 53 13.27 4.85 0.99
C GLY A 53 12.96 5.38 -0.41
N GLU A 54 12.63 4.53 -1.38
CA GLU A 54 12.39 4.93 -2.77
C GLU A 54 11.00 5.57 -2.95
N HIS A 55 10.91 6.45 -3.94
CA HIS A 55 9.65 7.03 -4.34
C HIS A 55 8.77 5.95 -5.01
N PRO A 56 7.45 5.87 -4.71
CA PRO A 56 6.59 4.81 -5.26
C PRO A 56 6.52 4.84 -6.78
N ARG A 57 6.67 6.01 -7.41
CA ARG A 57 6.74 6.12 -8.87
C ARG A 57 7.97 5.44 -9.47
N THR A 58 9.08 5.40 -8.75
CA THR A 58 10.32 4.74 -9.19
C THR A 58 10.20 3.23 -8.99
N ALA A 59 9.67 2.79 -7.85
CA ALA A 59 9.54 1.37 -7.52
C ALA A 59 8.39 0.65 -8.26
N PHE A 60 7.23 1.30 -8.39
CA PHE A 60 5.99 0.70 -8.89
C PHE A 60 5.53 1.27 -10.23
N GLY A 61 6.16 2.37 -10.69
CA GLY A 61 5.81 3.03 -11.94
C GLY A 61 4.55 3.89 -11.84
N ASP A 62 3.71 3.83 -12.87
CA ASP A 62 2.48 4.60 -12.96
C ASP A 62 1.40 4.09 -11.98
N PRO A 63 0.73 4.98 -11.21
CA PRO A 63 -0.23 4.57 -10.19
C PRO A 63 -1.47 3.88 -10.76
N ASP A 64 -1.91 4.26 -11.97
CA ASP A 64 -3.08 3.65 -12.62
C ASP A 64 -2.74 2.24 -13.11
N ALA A 65 -1.60 2.10 -13.79
CA ALA A 65 -1.12 0.80 -14.25
C ALA A 65 -0.85 -0.16 -13.10
N TYR A 66 -0.27 0.34 -12.00
CA TYR A 66 -0.06 -0.47 -10.80
C TYR A 66 -1.38 -0.83 -10.10
N ALA A 67 -2.37 0.06 -10.07
CA ALA A 67 -3.70 -0.26 -9.53
C ALA A 67 -4.38 -1.42 -10.26
N VAL A 68 -4.30 -1.46 -11.60
CA VAL A 68 -4.84 -2.58 -12.40
C VAL A 68 -4.10 -3.88 -12.08
N GLN A 69 -2.77 -3.84 -12.01
CA GLN A 69 -1.96 -5.01 -11.66
C GLN A 69 -2.24 -5.51 -10.24
N ALA A 70 -2.35 -4.60 -9.28
CA ALA A 70 -2.67 -4.92 -7.89
C ALA A 70 -4.07 -5.54 -7.79
N ALA A 71 -5.06 -5.01 -8.50
CA ALA A 71 -6.39 -5.61 -8.55
C ALA A 71 -6.35 -7.02 -9.16
N ALA A 72 -5.64 -7.21 -10.28
CA ALA A 72 -5.53 -8.53 -10.90
C ALA A 72 -4.85 -9.57 -9.97
N ARG A 73 -3.89 -9.13 -9.15
CA ARG A 73 -3.18 -10.00 -8.19
C ARG A 73 -4.01 -10.28 -6.92
N LEU A 74 -4.72 -9.27 -6.41
CA LEU A 74 -5.34 -9.30 -5.08
C LEU A 74 -6.84 -9.60 -5.12
N VAL A 75 -7.52 -9.41 -6.25
CA VAL A 75 -8.92 -9.79 -6.41
C VAL A 75 -8.96 -11.28 -6.73
N PRO A 76 -9.42 -12.14 -5.81
CA PRO A 76 -9.62 -13.55 -6.13
C PRO A 76 -10.71 -13.65 -7.19
N ALA A 77 -10.45 -14.44 -8.25
CA ALA A 77 -11.39 -14.66 -9.36
C ALA A 77 -12.71 -15.32 -8.94
N ASP A 78 -12.82 -15.79 -7.69
CA ASP A 78 -13.92 -16.64 -7.24
C ASP A 78 -14.86 -15.96 -6.24
N ARG A 79 -16.10 -15.72 -6.69
CA ARG A 79 -17.18 -15.08 -5.92
C ARG A 79 -17.59 -15.87 -4.66
N ALA A 80 -17.24 -17.15 -4.49
CA ALA A 80 -17.69 -17.96 -3.36
C ALA A 80 -16.84 -17.82 -2.09
N THR A 81 -15.61 -17.30 -2.20
CA THR A 81 -14.68 -17.24 -1.05
C THR A 81 -14.76 -15.95 -0.23
N ARG A 82 -15.73 -15.06 -0.54
CA ARG A 82 -15.90 -13.76 0.12
C ARG A 82 -16.42 -13.84 1.56
N ALA A 83 -17.14 -14.90 1.94
CA ALA A 83 -17.80 -14.96 3.25
C ALA A 83 -16.91 -15.46 4.40
N ARG A 84 -15.78 -16.13 4.12
CA ARG A 84 -14.99 -16.85 5.15
C ARG A 84 -13.62 -16.24 5.45
N GLN A 85 -13.05 -15.44 4.56
CA GLN A 85 -11.68 -14.92 4.70
C GLN A 85 -11.55 -13.59 5.46
N HIS A 86 -12.66 -12.87 5.67
CA HIS A 86 -12.63 -11.51 6.21
C HIS A 86 -12.04 -11.41 7.63
N ASN A 87 -12.16 -12.47 8.45
CA ASN A 87 -11.66 -12.44 9.83
C ASN A 87 -10.21 -12.92 9.98
N ALA A 88 -9.75 -13.85 9.14
CA ALA A 88 -8.48 -14.55 9.37
C ALA A 88 -7.23 -13.77 8.91
N VAL A 89 -7.32 -12.99 7.82
CA VAL A 89 -6.14 -12.29 7.25
C VAL A 89 -5.77 -11.04 8.05
N VAL A 90 -6.76 -10.31 8.56
CA VAL A 90 -6.53 -9.11 9.38
C VAL A 90 -5.88 -9.49 10.71
N GLU A 91 -6.31 -10.59 11.35
CA GLU A 91 -5.69 -11.10 12.57
C GLU A 91 -4.25 -11.57 12.35
N LYS A 92 -3.95 -12.27 11.24
CA LYS A 92 -2.59 -12.75 10.96
C LYS A 92 -1.60 -11.59 10.75
N LEU A 93 -2.01 -10.54 10.05
CA LEU A 93 -1.18 -9.36 9.80
C LEU A 93 -1.02 -8.49 11.06
N ASN A 94 -2.03 -8.43 11.94
CA ASN A 94 -1.91 -7.75 13.24
C ASN A 94 -1.01 -8.53 14.20
N SER A 95 -1.10 -9.86 14.21
CA SER A 95 -0.29 -10.74 15.07
C SER A 95 1.20 -10.70 14.76
N VAL A 96 1.57 -10.62 13.47
CA VAL A 96 2.98 -10.43 13.06
C VAL A 96 3.50 -9.05 13.46
N LEU A 97 2.68 -7.99 13.36
CA LEU A 97 3.09 -6.64 13.74
C LEU A 97 3.21 -6.48 15.27
N LYS A 98 2.35 -7.14 16.06
CA LYS A 98 2.47 -7.19 17.53
C LYS A 98 3.72 -7.94 17.98
N ARG A 99 4.09 -9.04 17.32
CA ARG A 99 5.34 -9.76 17.62
C ARG A 99 6.61 -8.95 17.32
N ALA A 100 6.55 -7.98 16.41
CA ALA A 100 7.68 -7.09 16.13
C ALA A 100 7.80 -5.91 17.12
N GLY A 101 6.75 -5.64 17.92
CA GLY A 101 6.75 -4.61 18.97
C GLY A 101 7.09 -5.13 20.37
N ASP A 102 7.11 -6.45 20.57
CA ASP A 102 7.47 -7.11 21.83
C ASP A 102 8.95 -7.52 21.79
N VAL A 103 9.82 -6.53 21.64
CA VAL A 103 11.23 -6.66 22.04
C VAL A 103 11.48 -5.62 23.13
N PRO A 104 11.17 -5.93 24.41
CA PRO A 104 11.85 -5.28 25.50
C PRO A 104 13.22 -5.95 25.65
N GLY A 105 14.27 -5.20 25.30
CA GLY A 105 15.59 -5.52 25.81
C GLY A 105 15.62 -5.37 27.33
N LEU A 106 15.96 -6.47 28.01
CA LEU A 106 16.93 -6.55 29.12
C LEU A 106 17.23 -8.02 29.41
#